data_AF-A0A925VVQ8-F1
#
_entry.id   AF-A0A925VVQ8-F1
#
_cell.length_a   1.000
_cell.length_b   1.000
_cell.length_c   1.000
_cell.angle_alpha   90.00
_cell.angle_beta   90.00
_cell.angle_gamma   90.00
#
_symmetry.space_group_name_H-M   'P 1'
#
loop_
_entity.id
_entity.type
_entity.pdbx_description
1 polymer ?
#
loop_
_entity_poly.entity_id
_entity_poly.type
_entity_poly.pdbx_seq_one_letter_code
_entity_poly.pdbx_strand_id
1 'polypeptide(L)'
;MTKHTYDMGLIGNCAYLALIRRDTSVAWLCWPRFDSSFVFGDLLDLEKGGGFSVRPGAGGSFESHQYYLSNTNVLCTEIETADGRYRVTDYAPRFLQHERYYKPLMMIRKLEPLAGTPRVRVSCNPVGDYGRTQLSRRRSSNHIAFLGLTEEIRLTTDIPLTYILEGEDFALNTAHYLVLTYGAPLEAALEDTAERFLRNTKDYWRKWVKSTSIDNFYQEAVIRSALALKMHQYEDTGAIIAASTTSLPEAPGSTRNWDYHYCWMRDTFYTLTAFNN
;
A
#
# COMPACT_ATOMS: atom_id res chain seq x y z
N MET A 1 4.79 22.21 21.49
CA MET A 1 3.85 21.67 20.49
C MET A 1 4.11 20.19 20.38
N THR A 2 3.11 19.35 20.61
CA THR A 2 3.19 17.91 20.28
C THR A 2 3.43 17.77 18.79
N LYS A 3 4.51 17.07 18.40
CA LYS A 3 4.82 16.82 16.99
C LYS A 3 3.64 16.04 16.40
N HIS A 4 2.96 16.61 15.41
CA HIS A 4 1.92 15.90 14.69
C HIS A 4 2.56 14.74 13.90
N THR A 5 2.27 13.50 14.28
CA THR A 5 2.72 12.30 13.57
C THR A 5 1.56 11.72 12.80
N TYR A 6 1.74 11.53 11.50
CA TYR A 6 0.79 10.76 10.71
C TYR A 6 1.06 9.26 10.96
N ASP A 7 0.12 8.59 11.61
CA ASP A 7 0.21 7.16 11.95
C ASP A 7 -0.05 6.28 10.72
N MET A 8 0.90 6.26 9.79
CA MET A 8 0.84 5.53 8.53
C MET A 8 2.14 4.79 8.21
N GLY A 9 2.01 3.62 7.60
CA GLY A 9 3.08 2.87 6.94
C GLY A 9 3.11 3.13 5.44
N LEU A 10 4.25 2.89 4.81
CA LEU A 10 4.53 3.10 3.40
C LEU A 10 4.88 1.75 2.76
N ILE A 11 4.20 1.41 1.67
CA ILE A 11 4.55 0.28 0.81
C ILE A 11 4.81 0.79 -0.61
N GLY A 12 5.54 0.04 -1.42
CA GLY A 12 5.82 0.43 -2.80
C GLY A 12 6.85 -0.48 -3.47
N ASN A 13 6.92 -0.42 -4.80
CA ASN A 13 7.79 -1.27 -5.62
C ASN A 13 8.63 -0.49 -6.64
N CYS A 14 8.79 0.82 -6.45
CA CYS A 14 9.45 1.76 -7.38
C CYS A 14 8.71 1.97 -8.72
N ALA A 15 7.50 1.40 -8.89
CA ALA A 15 6.57 1.81 -9.95
C ALA A 15 5.44 2.68 -9.36
N TYR A 16 5.02 2.34 -8.14
CA TYR A 16 4.05 3.09 -7.35
C TYR A 16 4.36 2.94 -5.86
N LEU A 17 3.67 3.71 -5.02
CA LEU A 17 3.67 3.59 -3.56
C LEU A 17 2.26 3.81 -2.99
N ALA A 18 2.05 3.39 -1.75
CA ALA A 18 0.81 3.60 -1.01
C ALA A 18 1.08 3.90 0.48
N LEU A 19 0.21 4.73 1.08
CA LEU A 19 0.20 4.99 2.52
C LEU A 19 -0.93 4.22 3.19
N ILE A 20 -0.62 3.50 4.27
CA ILE A 20 -1.53 2.59 4.98
C ILE A 20 -1.66 3.03 6.43
N ARG A 21 -2.87 3.39 6.86
CA ARG A 21 -3.14 3.74 8.26
C ARG A 21 -3.08 2.53 9.17
N ARG A 22 -2.98 2.78 10.48
CA ARG A 22 -3.07 1.75 11.53
C ARG A 22 -4.43 1.04 11.63
N ASP A 23 -5.48 1.60 11.05
CA ASP A 23 -6.78 0.91 10.90
C ASP A 23 -6.86 0.05 9.61
N THR A 24 -5.74 -0.10 8.90
CA THR A 24 -5.58 -0.81 7.62
C THR A 24 -6.24 -0.12 6.41
N SER A 25 -6.73 1.11 6.54
CA SER A 25 -7.16 1.86 5.36
C SER A 25 -5.97 2.30 4.50
N VAL A 26 -6.10 2.15 3.18
CA VAL A 26 -5.18 2.74 2.20
C VAL A 26 -5.54 4.21 2.06
N ALA A 27 -4.74 5.06 2.68
CA ALA A 27 -4.98 6.50 2.74
C ALA A 27 -4.60 7.22 1.45
N TRP A 28 -3.60 6.67 0.77
CA TRP A 28 -3.03 7.24 -0.43
C TRP A 28 -2.54 6.15 -1.37
N LEU A 29 -2.91 6.24 -2.63
CA LEU A 29 -2.38 5.43 -3.72
C LEU A 29 -2.65 6.15 -5.04
N CYS A 30 -1.59 6.50 -5.77
CA CYS A 30 -1.66 6.98 -7.15
C CYS A 30 -1.35 5.85 -8.12
N TRP A 31 -2.15 5.75 -9.18
CA TRP A 31 -1.92 4.82 -10.28
C TRP A 31 -2.25 5.47 -11.62
N PRO A 32 -1.52 5.11 -12.70
CA PRO A 32 -0.47 4.09 -12.74
C PRO A 32 0.92 4.54 -12.28
N ARG A 33 1.16 5.85 -12.10
CA ARG A 33 2.46 6.43 -11.71
C ARG A 33 2.32 7.32 -10.47
N PHE A 34 3.45 7.73 -9.89
CA PHE A 34 3.47 8.66 -8.76
C PHE A 34 2.72 9.98 -9.05
N ASP A 35 2.92 10.56 -10.23
CA ASP A 35 2.31 11.83 -10.67
C ASP A 35 0.88 11.66 -11.24
N SER A 36 0.30 10.46 -11.16
CA SER A 36 -1.07 10.22 -11.60
C SER A 36 -2.07 10.67 -10.53
N SER A 37 -3.33 10.84 -10.94
CA SER A 37 -4.45 10.98 -9.98
C SER A 37 -4.40 9.85 -8.96
N PHE A 38 -4.79 10.17 -7.72
CA PHE A 38 -5.04 9.12 -6.75
C PHE A 38 -6.22 8.24 -7.21
N VAL A 39 -6.13 6.96 -6.89
CA VAL A 39 -7.27 6.03 -6.87
C VAL A 39 -7.81 5.86 -5.45
N PHE A 40 -6.96 6.13 -4.45
CA PHE A 40 -7.31 6.32 -3.03
C PHE A 40 -6.59 7.57 -2.53
N GLY A 41 -7.32 8.58 -2.09
CA GLY A 41 -6.79 9.91 -1.72
C GLY A 41 -7.55 10.53 -0.55
N ASP A 42 -7.98 9.70 0.40
CA ASP A 42 -8.77 10.13 1.55
C ASP A 42 -8.00 11.10 2.49
N LEU A 43 -6.67 11.23 2.33
CA LEU A 43 -5.87 12.27 2.97
C LEU A 43 -6.26 13.68 2.51
N LEU A 44 -6.75 13.84 1.29
CA LEU A 44 -7.20 15.13 0.76
C LEU A 44 -8.70 15.33 0.97
N ASP A 45 -9.50 14.29 0.79
CA ASP A 45 -10.95 14.36 0.93
C ASP A 45 -11.50 12.99 1.37
N LEU A 46 -12.02 12.89 2.60
CA LEU A 46 -12.55 11.65 3.15
C LEU A 46 -13.78 11.12 2.41
N GLU A 47 -14.52 11.98 1.72
CA GLU A 47 -15.76 11.61 1.01
C GLU A 47 -15.47 11.26 -0.45
N LYS A 48 -14.62 12.05 -1.12
CA LYS A 48 -14.34 11.92 -2.56
C LYS A 48 -13.06 11.14 -2.86
N GLY A 49 -12.20 10.95 -1.87
CA GLY A 49 -10.90 10.30 -2.04
C GLY A 49 -10.97 8.84 -2.45
N GLY A 50 -12.15 8.21 -2.37
CA GLY A 50 -12.26 6.75 -2.46
C GLY A 50 -11.61 6.08 -1.25
N GLY A 51 -11.52 4.76 -1.27
CA GLY A 51 -10.81 4.05 -0.20
C GLY A 51 -10.75 2.54 -0.36
N PHE A 52 -9.76 1.94 0.28
CA PHE A 52 -9.62 0.50 0.42
C PHE A 52 -9.26 0.13 1.85
N SER A 53 -10.09 -0.63 2.54
CA SER A 53 -9.91 -0.92 3.97
C SER A 53 -10.26 -2.36 4.35
N VAL A 54 -9.64 -2.82 5.44
CA VAL A 54 -9.84 -4.14 6.06
C VAL A 54 -10.04 -3.94 7.57
N ARG A 55 -11.18 -3.38 7.94
CA ARG A 55 -11.46 -2.95 9.33
C ARG A 55 -12.12 -4.05 10.15
N PRO A 56 -12.07 -3.96 11.49
CA PRO A 56 -12.95 -4.74 12.35
C PRO A 56 -14.42 -4.59 11.94
N GLY A 57 -15.23 -5.58 12.29
CA GLY A 57 -16.68 -5.49 12.18
C GLY A 57 -17.24 -4.26 12.89
N ALA A 58 -18.43 -3.82 12.48
CA ALA A 58 -18.99 -2.55 12.93
C ALA A 58 -19.22 -2.50 14.46
N GLY A 59 -18.97 -1.33 15.05
CA GLY A 59 -19.42 -1.00 16.42
C GLY A 59 -18.47 -1.34 17.57
N GLY A 60 -17.30 -1.94 17.29
CA GLY A 60 -16.30 -2.27 18.30
C GLY A 60 -15.08 -1.33 18.32
N SER A 61 -14.54 -1.06 19.51
CA SER A 61 -13.18 -0.52 19.64
C SER A 61 -12.15 -1.59 19.26
N PHE A 62 -10.99 -1.15 18.77
CA PHE A 62 -9.88 -2.03 18.48
C PHE A 62 -8.56 -1.38 18.86
N GLU A 63 -7.56 -2.22 19.13
CA GLU A 63 -6.16 -1.81 19.24
C GLU A 63 -5.42 -2.19 17.96
N SER A 64 -4.41 -1.39 17.61
CA SER A 64 -3.63 -1.61 16.40
C SER A 64 -2.13 -1.52 16.66
N HIS A 65 -1.38 -2.48 16.14
CA HIS A 65 0.07 -2.50 16.18
C HIS A 65 0.62 -2.71 14.77
N GLN A 66 1.29 -1.68 14.24
CA GLN A 66 1.80 -1.67 12.88
C GLN A 66 3.34 -1.71 12.89
N TYR A 67 3.91 -2.62 12.09
CA TYR A 67 5.36 -2.82 11.99
C TYR A 67 5.74 -3.34 10.61
N TYR A 68 7.00 -3.14 10.21
CA TYR A 68 7.54 -3.76 9.00
C TYR A 68 8.15 -5.12 9.34
N LEU A 69 8.04 -6.09 8.42
CA LEU A 69 8.90 -7.27 8.52
C LEU A 69 10.36 -6.82 8.38
N SER A 70 11.22 -7.32 9.27
CA SER A 70 12.62 -6.90 9.39
C SER A 70 13.34 -6.87 8.03
N ASN A 71 13.96 -5.72 7.76
CA ASN A 71 14.73 -5.41 6.55
C ASN A 71 13.92 -5.56 5.25
N THR A 72 12.64 -5.16 5.25
CA THR A 72 11.76 -5.17 4.07
C THR A 72 10.84 -3.96 3.98
N ASN A 73 10.16 -3.81 2.84
CA ASN A 73 9.00 -2.92 2.65
C ASN A 73 7.66 -3.67 2.73
N VAL A 74 7.61 -4.78 3.45
CA VAL A 74 6.37 -5.50 3.75
C VAL A 74 5.84 -5.01 5.09
N LEU A 75 4.64 -4.46 5.09
CA LEU A 75 3.99 -3.87 6.24
C LEU A 75 3.00 -4.86 6.86
N CYS A 76 3.05 -5.05 8.16
CA CYS A 76 2.09 -5.83 8.92
C CYS A 76 1.35 -4.90 9.88
N THR A 77 0.03 -5.01 9.90
CA THR A 77 -0.82 -4.34 10.89
C THR A 77 -1.62 -5.41 11.62
N GLU A 78 -1.38 -5.57 12.91
CA GLU A 78 -2.15 -6.45 13.78
C GLU A 78 -3.27 -5.65 14.43
N ILE A 79 -4.48 -6.20 14.40
CA ILE A 79 -5.69 -5.59 14.94
C ILE A 79 -6.27 -6.52 15.98
N GLU A 80 -6.46 -6.01 17.19
CA GLU A 80 -7.03 -6.73 18.32
C GLU A 80 -8.40 -6.16 18.66
N THR A 81 -9.40 -7.04 18.76
CA THR A 81 -10.79 -6.74 19.10
C THR A 81 -11.25 -7.65 20.24
N ALA A 82 -12.45 -7.43 20.76
CA ALA A 82 -13.03 -8.30 21.78
C ALA A 82 -13.21 -9.76 21.32
N ASP A 83 -13.40 -9.99 20.01
CA ASP A 83 -13.70 -11.31 19.44
C ASP A 83 -12.45 -12.08 18.99
N GLY A 84 -11.30 -11.40 18.92
CA GLY A 84 -10.05 -12.01 18.48
C GLY A 84 -9.04 -11.01 17.91
N ARG A 85 -8.00 -11.56 17.30
CA ARG A 85 -6.91 -10.82 16.70
C ARG A 85 -6.63 -11.32 15.29
N TYR A 86 -6.35 -10.40 14.39
CA TYR A 86 -5.94 -10.71 13.02
C TYR A 86 -4.79 -9.81 12.57
N ARG A 87 -4.13 -10.22 11.49
CA ARG A 87 -3.07 -9.46 10.83
C ARG A 87 -3.46 -9.15 9.40
N VAL A 88 -3.16 -7.93 8.97
CA VAL A 88 -3.15 -7.54 7.56
C VAL A 88 -1.71 -7.33 7.14
N THR A 89 -1.24 -8.11 6.16
CA THR A 89 0.09 -7.96 5.55
C THR A 89 -0.07 -7.30 4.19
N ASP A 90 0.42 -6.06 4.08
CA ASP A 90 0.36 -5.19 2.92
C ASP A 90 1.73 -5.13 2.22
N TYR A 91 1.76 -5.38 0.90
CA TYR A 91 2.99 -5.25 0.11
C TYR A 91 2.73 -4.98 -1.37
N ALA A 92 3.74 -4.39 -2.00
CA ALA A 92 3.83 -4.22 -3.44
C ALA A 92 4.88 -5.20 -3.99
N PRO A 93 4.52 -6.14 -4.89
CA PRO A 93 5.45 -7.12 -5.42
C PRO A 93 6.65 -6.45 -6.11
N ARG A 94 7.86 -6.85 -5.69
CA ARG A 94 9.13 -6.45 -6.31
C ARG A 94 10.15 -7.55 -6.18
N PHE A 95 10.60 -8.12 -7.30
CA PHE A 95 11.67 -9.11 -7.32
C PHE A 95 12.22 -9.29 -8.73
N LEU A 96 13.27 -10.11 -8.90
CA LEU A 96 13.75 -10.50 -10.23
C LEU A 96 12.93 -11.68 -10.75
N GLN A 97 12.39 -11.54 -11.95
CA GLN A 97 11.73 -12.62 -12.68
C GLN A 97 12.29 -12.66 -14.10
N HIS A 98 12.81 -13.82 -14.51
CA HIS A 98 13.48 -13.98 -15.81
C HIS A 98 14.54 -12.89 -16.05
N GLU A 99 15.38 -12.64 -15.03
CA GLU A 99 16.47 -11.66 -15.03
C GLU A 99 16.06 -10.19 -15.14
N ARG A 100 14.76 -9.89 -15.07
CA ARG A 100 14.21 -8.52 -15.12
C ARG A 100 13.53 -8.17 -13.81
N TYR A 101 13.52 -6.88 -13.48
CA TYR A 101 12.71 -6.41 -12.37
C TYR A 101 11.22 -6.60 -12.68
N TYR A 102 10.58 -7.46 -11.90
CA TYR A 102 9.14 -7.62 -11.86
C TYR A 102 8.57 -6.71 -10.78
N LYS A 103 7.80 -5.71 -11.22
CA LYS A 103 7.23 -4.64 -10.39
C LYS A 103 5.84 -4.22 -10.93
N PRO A 104 4.85 -5.13 -10.93
CA PRO A 104 3.53 -4.88 -11.49
C PRO A 104 2.81 -3.73 -10.75
N LEU A 105 1.83 -3.12 -11.41
CA LEU A 105 0.84 -2.26 -10.76
C LEU A 105 -0.17 -3.13 -10.02
N MET A 106 0.29 -3.73 -8.93
CA MET A 106 -0.43 -4.73 -8.16
C MET A 106 -0.14 -4.54 -6.68
N MET A 107 -1.18 -4.30 -5.88
CA MET A 107 -1.11 -4.30 -4.42
C MET A 107 -1.71 -5.60 -3.90
N ILE A 108 -1.01 -6.26 -2.97
CA ILE A 108 -1.50 -7.49 -2.36
C ILE A 108 -1.65 -7.28 -0.86
N ARG A 109 -2.80 -7.73 -0.35
CA ARG A 109 -3.12 -7.76 1.07
C ARG A 109 -3.44 -9.19 1.48
N LYS A 110 -2.79 -9.67 2.53
CA LYS A 110 -3.08 -10.95 3.16
C LYS A 110 -3.74 -10.72 4.51
N LEU A 111 -4.90 -11.30 4.73
CA LEU A 111 -5.63 -11.30 6.00
C LEU A 111 -5.35 -12.63 6.68
N GLU A 112 -4.90 -12.61 7.93
CA GLU A 112 -4.59 -13.83 8.69
C GLU A 112 -5.23 -13.77 10.08
N PRO A 113 -6.10 -14.73 10.47
CA PRO A 113 -6.52 -14.84 11.85
C PRO A 113 -5.33 -15.26 12.73
N LEU A 114 -5.17 -14.61 13.87
CA LEU A 114 -4.11 -14.91 14.85
C LEU A 114 -4.65 -15.56 16.12
N ALA A 115 -5.84 -15.14 16.56
CA ALA A 115 -6.52 -15.67 17.74
C ALA A 115 -8.02 -15.39 17.66
N GLY A 116 -8.85 -16.28 18.22
CA GLY A 116 -10.30 -16.12 18.23
C GLY A 116 -10.92 -16.17 16.84
N THR A 117 -12.08 -15.52 16.69
CA THR A 117 -12.84 -15.47 15.44
C THR A 117 -13.25 -14.02 15.17
N PRO A 118 -12.30 -13.13 14.84
CA PRO A 118 -12.59 -11.73 14.65
C PRO A 118 -13.50 -11.54 13.43
N ARG A 119 -14.45 -10.61 13.55
CA ARG A 119 -15.24 -10.15 12.41
C ARG A 119 -14.51 -9.04 11.66
N VAL A 120 -14.53 -9.12 10.34
CA VAL A 120 -13.81 -8.19 9.45
C VAL A 120 -14.74 -7.67 8.37
N ARG A 121 -14.58 -6.38 8.03
CA ARG A 121 -15.21 -5.71 6.90
C ARG A 121 -14.18 -5.29 5.88
N VAL A 122 -14.39 -5.68 4.63
CA VAL A 122 -13.56 -5.25 3.51
C VAL A 122 -14.36 -4.32 2.61
N SER A 123 -13.78 -3.18 2.26
CA SER A 123 -14.40 -2.21 1.34
C SER A 123 -13.36 -1.69 0.36
N CYS A 124 -13.69 -1.64 -0.93
CA CYS A 124 -12.81 -1.16 -1.99
C CYS A 124 -13.61 -0.29 -2.97
N ASN A 125 -13.33 1.00 -2.98
CA ASN A 125 -14.03 2.01 -3.78
C ASN A 125 -12.99 2.95 -4.42
N PRO A 126 -12.29 2.50 -5.48
CA PRO A 126 -11.35 3.35 -6.20
C PRO A 126 -12.10 4.45 -6.97
N VAL A 127 -11.45 5.59 -7.12
CA VAL A 127 -11.94 6.75 -7.86
C VAL A 127 -10.94 7.18 -8.95
N GLY A 128 -11.36 8.07 -9.84
CA GLY A 128 -10.50 8.72 -10.82
C GLY A 128 -10.55 10.23 -10.72
N ASP A 129 -9.61 10.89 -11.41
CA ASP A 129 -9.55 12.35 -11.56
C ASP A 129 -9.73 13.11 -10.24
N TYR A 130 -8.92 12.73 -9.24
CA TYR A 130 -8.91 13.28 -7.89
C TYR A 130 -10.29 13.23 -7.21
N GLY A 131 -11.03 12.13 -7.41
CA GLY A 131 -12.36 11.90 -6.84
C GLY A 131 -13.52 12.43 -7.68
N ARG A 132 -13.26 13.08 -8.83
CA ARG A 132 -14.30 13.58 -9.73
C ARG A 132 -14.95 12.47 -10.55
N THR A 133 -14.19 11.43 -10.88
CA THR A 133 -14.70 10.30 -11.65
C THR A 133 -15.06 9.14 -10.72
N GLN A 134 -16.34 8.79 -10.68
CA GLN A 134 -16.81 7.57 -10.02
C GLN A 134 -16.69 6.39 -10.98
N LEU A 135 -16.14 5.27 -10.48
CA LEU A 135 -15.94 4.08 -11.30
C LEU A 135 -17.16 3.16 -11.20
N SER A 136 -17.62 2.71 -12.36
CA SER A 136 -18.67 1.69 -12.42
C SER A 136 -18.12 0.33 -11.99
N ARG A 137 -18.91 -0.45 -11.25
CA ARG A 137 -18.49 -1.73 -10.68
C ARG A 137 -19.12 -2.87 -11.45
N ARG A 138 -18.33 -3.87 -11.80
CA ARG A 138 -18.81 -5.11 -12.42
C ARG A 138 -18.34 -6.31 -11.61
N ARG A 139 -19.29 -7.05 -11.05
CA ARG A 139 -19.03 -8.34 -10.39
C ARG A 139 -18.75 -9.41 -11.46
N SER A 140 -17.72 -10.22 -11.22
CA SER A 140 -17.41 -11.43 -11.98
C SER A 140 -17.43 -12.66 -11.07
N SER A 141 -16.88 -13.79 -11.51
CA SER A 141 -16.85 -15.04 -10.73
C SER A 141 -16.00 -14.94 -9.45
N ASN A 142 -14.85 -14.29 -9.54
CA ASN A 142 -13.83 -14.24 -8.47
C ASN A 142 -13.20 -12.85 -8.28
N HIS A 143 -13.77 -11.83 -8.92
CA HIS A 143 -13.25 -10.47 -8.85
C HIS A 143 -14.33 -9.41 -9.03
N ILE A 144 -14.00 -8.19 -8.61
CA ILE A 144 -14.75 -6.97 -8.90
C ILE A 144 -13.89 -6.11 -9.83
N ALA A 145 -14.42 -5.77 -11.00
CA ALA A 145 -13.80 -4.83 -11.92
C ALA A 145 -14.37 -3.42 -11.70
N PHE A 146 -13.50 -2.41 -11.71
CA PHE A 146 -13.84 -1.00 -11.62
C PHE A 146 -13.47 -0.33 -12.94
N LEU A 147 -14.47 0.20 -13.64
CA LEU A 147 -14.36 0.69 -15.01
C LEU A 147 -14.62 2.21 -15.06
N GLY A 148 -13.92 2.91 -15.94
CA GLY A 148 -14.04 4.37 -16.11
C GLY A 148 -12.70 5.13 -16.12
N LEU A 149 -11.59 4.41 -15.95
CA LEU A 149 -10.23 4.93 -16.16
C LEU A 149 -9.69 4.47 -17.53
N THR A 150 -8.46 4.88 -17.86
CA THR A 150 -7.76 4.43 -19.07
C THR A 150 -7.61 2.91 -19.12
N GLU A 151 -7.33 2.29 -17.97
CA GLU A 151 -7.24 0.84 -17.80
C GLU A 151 -8.13 0.42 -16.62
N GLU A 152 -8.61 -0.82 -16.62
CA GLU A 152 -9.45 -1.29 -15.52
C GLU A 152 -8.66 -1.49 -14.22
N ILE A 153 -9.30 -1.20 -13.10
CA ILE A 153 -8.83 -1.68 -11.79
C ILE A 153 -9.58 -2.97 -11.46
N ARG A 154 -8.88 -4.00 -11.01
CA ARG A 154 -9.49 -5.28 -10.65
C ARG A 154 -9.11 -5.67 -9.23
N LEU A 155 -10.10 -6.01 -8.41
CA LEU A 155 -9.93 -6.64 -7.11
C LEU A 155 -10.25 -8.13 -7.23
N THR A 156 -9.24 -8.99 -7.21
CA THR A 156 -9.38 -10.45 -7.19
C THR A 156 -9.22 -10.96 -5.75
N THR A 157 -10.14 -11.82 -5.31
CA THR A 157 -10.15 -12.33 -3.93
C THR A 157 -10.87 -13.67 -3.80
N ASP A 158 -10.54 -14.40 -2.73
CA ASP A 158 -11.23 -15.60 -2.25
C ASP A 158 -12.33 -15.28 -1.22
N ILE A 159 -12.46 -14.02 -0.79
CA ILE A 159 -13.59 -13.57 0.01
C ILE A 159 -14.85 -13.58 -0.86
N PRO A 160 -15.99 -14.10 -0.38
CA PRO A 160 -17.24 -14.02 -1.13
C PRO A 160 -17.57 -12.56 -1.48
N LEU A 161 -17.69 -12.28 -2.79
CA LEU A 161 -17.78 -10.90 -3.31
C LEU A 161 -18.98 -10.12 -2.76
N THR A 162 -20.05 -10.82 -2.36
CA THR A 162 -21.22 -10.21 -1.72
C THR A 162 -20.84 -9.44 -0.45
N TYR A 163 -19.96 -9.98 0.40
CA TYR A 163 -19.51 -9.27 1.60
C TYR A 163 -18.87 -7.91 1.29
N ILE A 164 -18.09 -7.85 0.21
CA ILE A 164 -17.40 -6.62 -0.20
C ILE A 164 -18.37 -5.64 -0.87
N LEU A 165 -19.27 -6.16 -1.72
CA LEU A 165 -20.22 -5.33 -2.47
C LEU A 165 -21.30 -4.72 -1.58
N GLU A 166 -21.77 -5.46 -0.59
CA GLU A 166 -22.81 -5.03 0.35
C GLU A 166 -22.23 -4.36 1.61
N GLY A 167 -20.91 -4.47 1.84
CA GLY A 167 -20.23 -3.88 2.99
C GLY A 167 -20.53 -4.61 4.30
N GLU A 168 -20.71 -5.93 4.21
CA GLU A 168 -21.10 -6.81 5.30
C GLU A 168 -19.89 -7.40 6.04
N ASP A 169 -20.08 -7.68 7.33
CA ASP A 169 -19.05 -8.27 8.19
C ASP A 169 -19.06 -9.79 8.07
N PHE A 170 -17.89 -10.40 7.87
CA PHE A 170 -17.72 -11.85 7.90
C PHE A 170 -16.75 -12.28 8.99
N ALA A 171 -16.87 -13.53 9.45
CA ALA A 171 -15.95 -14.13 10.41
C ALA A 171 -14.66 -14.56 9.71
N LEU A 172 -13.51 -14.09 10.19
CA LEU A 172 -12.21 -14.47 9.66
C LEU A 172 -11.71 -15.76 10.33
N ASN A 173 -11.99 -16.90 9.70
CA ASN A 173 -11.60 -18.23 10.21
C ASN A 173 -10.35 -18.80 9.54
N THR A 174 -10.05 -18.33 8.32
CA THR A 174 -8.91 -18.75 7.51
C THR A 174 -8.22 -17.53 6.93
N ALA A 175 -7.03 -17.73 6.36
CA ALA A 175 -6.39 -16.65 5.63
C ALA A 175 -7.19 -16.31 4.37
N HIS A 176 -7.18 -15.02 3.99
CA HIS A 176 -7.79 -14.52 2.76
C HIS A 176 -6.84 -13.55 2.05
N TYR A 177 -7.01 -13.43 0.75
CA TYR A 177 -6.11 -12.69 -0.11
C TYR A 177 -6.89 -11.70 -0.96
N LEU A 178 -6.39 -10.46 -1.01
CA LEU A 178 -6.93 -9.39 -1.84
C LEU A 178 -5.81 -8.92 -2.76
N VAL A 179 -6.00 -9.08 -4.07
CA VAL A 179 -5.06 -8.61 -5.09
C VAL A 179 -5.74 -7.53 -5.90
N LEU A 180 -5.26 -6.29 -5.77
CA LEU A 180 -5.73 -5.14 -6.52
C LEU A 180 -4.74 -4.83 -7.65
N THR A 181 -5.19 -4.83 -8.90
CA THR A 181 -4.36 -4.53 -10.08
C THR A 181 -4.89 -3.32 -10.84
N TYR A 182 -4.00 -2.61 -11.54
CA TYR A 182 -4.33 -1.60 -12.54
C TYR A 182 -3.84 -2.07 -13.93
N GLY A 183 -4.74 -2.21 -14.90
CA GLY A 183 -4.45 -2.79 -16.21
C GLY A 183 -4.39 -4.31 -16.19
N ALA A 184 -3.21 -4.89 -16.40
CA ALA A 184 -3.04 -6.34 -16.53
C ALA A 184 -3.52 -7.09 -15.26
N PRO A 185 -4.52 -7.98 -15.37
CA PRO A 185 -5.10 -8.65 -14.21
C PRO A 185 -4.25 -9.82 -13.73
N LEU A 186 -4.54 -10.30 -12.52
CA LEU A 186 -4.03 -11.58 -12.03
C LEU A 186 -4.82 -12.75 -12.66
N GLU A 187 -4.18 -13.48 -13.57
CA GLU A 187 -4.71 -14.69 -14.21
C GLU A 187 -3.94 -15.94 -13.74
N ALA A 188 -3.95 -16.19 -12.43
CA ALA A 188 -3.26 -17.33 -11.80
C ALA A 188 -3.92 -17.71 -10.47
N ALA A 189 -3.46 -18.82 -9.85
CA ALA A 189 -3.91 -19.22 -8.52
C ALA A 189 -3.60 -18.11 -7.50
N LEU A 190 -4.65 -17.60 -6.84
CA LEU A 190 -4.61 -16.42 -5.99
C LEU A 190 -3.65 -16.59 -4.80
N GLU A 191 -3.90 -17.59 -3.96
CA GLU A 191 -3.12 -17.88 -2.75
C GLU A 191 -1.64 -18.19 -3.09
N ASP A 192 -1.40 -19.14 -4.00
CA ASP A 192 -0.04 -19.50 -4.42
C ASP A 192 0.73 -18.29 -4.95
N THR A 193 0.08 -17.46 -5.77
CA THR A 193 0.73 -16.26 -6.32
C THR A 193 1.02 -15.24 -5.24
N ALA A 194 0.06 -14.98 -4.34
CA ALA A 194 0.27 -14.06 -3.21
C ALA A 194 1.45 -14.54 -2.34
N GLU A 195 1.43 -15.78 -1.86
CA GLU A 195 2.47 -16.33 -1.00
C GLU A 195 3.85 -16.36 -1.67
N ARG A 196 3.92 -16.78 -2.94
CA ARG A 196 5.16 -16.75 -3.72
C ARG A 196 5.68 -15.33 -3.86
N PHE A 197 4.82 -14.36 -4.21
CA PHE A 197 5.22 -12.97 -4.39
C PHE A 197 5.65 -12.33 -3.06
N LEU A 198 4.99 -12.67 -1.95
CA LEU A 198 5.38 -12.22 -0.61
C LEU A 198 6.79 -12.72 -0.26
N ARG A 199 7.08 -14.01 -0.44
CA ARG A 199 8.40 -14.59 -0.22
C ARG A 199 9.47 -13.92 -1.09
N ASN A 200 9.22 -13.82 -2.40
CA ASN A 200 10.17 -13.22 -3.33
C ASN A 200 10.42 -11.73 -3.03
N THR A 201 9.39 -10.99 -2.62
CA THR A 201 9.50 -9.57 -2.25
C THR A 201 10.30 -9.38 -0.97
N LYS A 202 10.09 -10.23 0.04
CA LYS A 202 10.92 -10.23 1.25
C LYS A 202 12.39 -10.49 0.92
N ASP A 203 12.65 -11.50 0.09
CA ASP A 203 14.02 -11.86 -0.30
C ASP A 203 14.68 -10.75 -1.12
N TYR A 204 13.93 -10.10 -2.01
CA TYR A 204 14.41 -8.94 -2.76
C TYR A 204 14.89 -7.82 -1.84
N TRP A 205 14.02 -7.37 -0.91
CA TRP A 205 14.38 -6.24 -0.04
C TRP A 205 15.53 -6.58 0.91
N ARG A 206 15.56 -7.80 1.46
CA ARG A 206 16.67 -8.26 2.30
C ARG A 206 17.98 -8.33 1.53
N LYS A 207 17.95 -8.78 0.28
CA LYS A 207 19.14 -8.76 -0.61
C LYS A 207 19.57 -7.33 -0.93
N TRP A 208 18.63 -6.43 -1.18
CA TRP A 208 18.91 -5.03 -1.41
C TRP A 208 19.59 -4.38 -0.20
N VAL A 209 19.06 -4.56 1.02
CA VAL A 209 19.69 -4.08 2.25
C VAL A 209 21.08 -4.70 2.46
N LYS A 210 21.27 -5.99 2.14
CA LYS A 210 22.60 -6.62 2.20
C LYS A 210 23.59 -6.05 1.19
N SER A 211 23.12 -5.46 0.09
CA SER A 211 23.97 -4.84 -0.93
C SER A 211 24.34 -3.39 -0.63
N THR A 212 23.76 -2.79 0.41
CA THR A 212 24.07 -1.42 0.83
C THR A 212 25.12 -1.39 1.92
N SER A 213 26.01 -0.39 1.89
CA SER A 213 26.96 -0.09 2.97
C SER A 213 26.21 0.60 4.11
N ILE A 214 25.84 -0.16 5.15
CA ILE A 214 25.15 0.38 6.32
C ILE A 214 25.97 0.08 7.57
N ASP A 215 26.47 1.14 8.19
CA ASP A 215 27.18 1.07 9.47
C ASP A 215 26.30 0.53 10.61
N ASN A 216 26.94 0.05 11.67
CA ASN A 216 26.24 -0.47 12.86
C ASN A 216 25.62 0.63 13.74
N PHE A 217 25.84 1.91 13.42
CA PHE A 217 25.31 3.03 14.19
C PHE A 217 23.88 3.37 13.76
N TYR A 218 22.92 3.32 14.70
CA TYR A 218 21.48 3.48 14.43
C TYR A 218 20.96 2.66 13.24
N GLN A 219 21.53 1.46 13.05
CA GLN A 219 21.35 0.65 11.85
C GLN A 219 19.87 0.43 11.47
N GLU A 220 19.00 0.16 12.44
CA GLU A 220 17.55 -0.01 12.18
C GLU A 220 16.92 1.24 11.53
N ALA A 221 17.25 2.43 12.04
CA ALA A 221 16.74 3.69 11.51
C ALA A 221 17.33 4.02 10.13
N VAL A 222 18.62 3.70 9.92
CA VAL A 222 19.28 3.88 8.62
C VAL A 222 18.67 2.96 7.57
N ILE A 223 18.50 1.66 7.88
CA ILE A 223 17.85 0.69 6.99
C ILE A 223 16.43 1.14 6.64
N ARG A 224 15.65 1.55 7.64
CA ARG A 224 14.26 1.97 7.44
C ARG A 224 14.17 3.21 6.54
N SER A 225 15.05 4.18 6.75
CA SER A 225 15.17 5.39 5.91
C SER A 225 15.60 5.03 4.48
N ALA A 226 16.65 4.23 4.32
CA ALA A 226 17.17 3.84 3.00
C ALA A 226 16.11 3.10 2.17
N LEU A 227 15.40 2.15 2.78
CA LEU A 227 14.30 1.44 2.14
C LEU A 227 13.13 2.36 1.74
N ALA A 228 12.82 3.38 2.55
CA ALA A 228 11.79 4.37 2.23
C ALA A 228 12.20 5.27 1.06
N LEU A 229 13.43 5.78 1.07
CA LEU A 229 14.00 6.55 -0.04
C LEU A 229 14.05 5.73 -1.33
N LYS A 230 14.39 4.44 -1.24
CA LYS A 230 14.43 3.55 -2.41
C LYS A 230 13.05 3.40 -3.07
N MET A 231 11.96 3.38 -2.30
CA MET A 231 10.59 3.33 -2.85
C MET A 231 10.18 4.61 -3.58
N HIS A 232 10.79 5.75 -3.26
CA HIS A 232 10.54 7.04 -3.94
C HIS A 232 11.25 7.15 -5.29
N GLN A 233 12.15 6.23 -5.61
CA GLN A 233 12.74 6.12 -6.94
C GLN A 233 11.73 5.52 -7.92
N TYR A 234 11.52 6.19 -9.05
CA TYR A 234 10.84 5.63 -10.21
C TYR A 234 11.81 4.75 -11.00
N GLU A 235 11.50 3.46 -11.14
CA GLU A 235 12.44 2.48 -11.68
C GLU A 235 12.88 2.81 -13.11
N ASP A 236 11.96 3.22 -13.98
CA ASP A 236 12.24 3.28 -15.42
C ASP A 236 13.19 4.42 -15.79
N THR A 237 13.20 5.52 -15.02
CA THR A 237 14.05 6.69 -15.29
C THR A 237 15.10 6.94 -14.21
N GLY A 238 14.94 6.32 -13.03
CA GLY A 238 15.75 6.62 -11.85
C GLY A 238 15.41 7.94 -11.15
N ALA A 239 14.40 8.68 -11.62
CA ALA A 239 13.94 9.91 -10.96
C ALA A 239 13.46 9.61 -9.52
N ILE A 240 13.77 10.48 -8.57
CA ILE A 240 13.38 10.33 -7.16
C ILE A 240 12.39 11.43 -6.82
N ILE A 241 11.20 11.07 -6.38
CA ILE A 241 10.17 12.04 -6.00
C ILE A 241 10.48 12.63 -4.62
N ALA A 242 10.11 13.89 -4.37
CA ALA A 242 10.41 14.56 -3.11
C ALA A 242 9.60 14.00 -1.93
N ALA A 243 8.33 13.63 -2.14
CA ALA A 243 7.50 12.97 -1.16
C ALA A 243 6.39 12.13 -1.80
N SER A 244 5.71 11.35 -0.97
CA SER A 244 4.65 10.41 -1.38
C SER A 244 3.29 11.06 -1.66
N THR A 245 3.09 12.35 -1.33
CA THR A 245 1.80 13.06 -1.42
C THR A 245 1.91 14.41 -2.14
N THR A 246 0.81 14.87 -2.74
CA THR A 246 0.66 16.23 -3.30
C THR A 246 -0.37 17.01 -2.49
N SER A 247 -0.34 18.34 -2.58
CA SER A 247 -1.42 19.20 -2.07
C SER A 247 -1.68 19.14 -0.56
N LEU A 248 -0.72 18.59 0.22
CA LEU A 248 -0.65 18.71 1.67
C LEU A 248 0.34 19.82 2.04
N PRO A 249 -0.06 20.82 2.86
CA PRO A 249 0.80 21.95 3.17
C PRO A 249 1.97 21.54 4.08
N GLU A 250 3.14 22.15 3.85
CA GLU A 250 4.35 21.90 4.66
C GLU A 250 4.13 22.15 6.16
N ALA A 251 3.28 23.13 6.49
CA ALA A 251 2.87 23.46 7.84
C ALA A 251 1.43 24.02 7.86
N PRO A 252 0.68 23.91 8.97
CA PRO A 252 -0.65 24.49 9.10
C PRO A 252 -0.65 25.99 8.76
N GLY A 253 -1.53 26.40 7.85
CA GLY A 253 -1.64 27.80 7.39
C GLY A 253 -0.56 28.28 6.42
N SER A 254 0.37 27.40 5.99
CA SER A 254 1.39 27.73 4.99
C SER A 254 0.81 27.81 3.58
N THR A 255 1.36 28.70 2.76
CA THR A 255 1.08 28.78 1.32
C THR A 255 1.87 27.77 0.49
N ARG A 256 2.84 27.08 1.10
CA ARG A 256 3.67 26.06 0.44
C ARG A 256 2.91 24.75 0.33
N ASN A 257 2.16 24.64 -0.75
CA ASN A 257 1.31 23.49 -1.06
C ASN A 257 1.63 22.92 -2.45
N TRP A 258 2.87 22.46 -2.62
CA TRP A 258 3.37 21.98 -3.91
C TRP A 258 2.99 20.52 -4.16
N ASP A 259 3.15 20.10 -5.41
CA ASP A 259 3.16 18.70 -5.76
C ASP A 259 4.56 18.11 -5.54
N TYR A 260 4.70 17.37 -4.44
CA TYR A 260 5.96 16.72 -4.06
C TYR A 260 6.15 15.35 -4.72
N HIS A 261 5.21 14.89 -5.56
CA HIS A 261 5.40 13.68 -6.36
C HIS A 261 6.36 13.88 -7.53
N TYR A 262 6.76 15.11 -7.81
CA TYR A 262 7.75 15.40 -8.84
C TYR A 262 9.18 15.28 -8.33
N CYS A 263 10.08 15.01 -9.27
CA CYS A 263 11.52 14.99 -9.03
C CYS A 263 12.05 16.42 -8.94
N TRP A 264 12.53 16.81 -7.77
CA TRP A 264 13.19 18.09 -7.54
C TRP A 264 14.69 17.84 -7.42
N MET A 265 15.51 18.54 -8.22
CA MET A 265 16.96 18.31 -8.29
C MET A 265 17.64 18.36 -6.91
N ARG A 266 17.20 19.28 -6.04
CA ARG A 266 17.71 19.42 -4.67
C ARG A 266 17.44 18.18 -3.82
N ASP A 267 16.20 17.69 -3.83
CA ASP A 267 15.74 16.56 -3.02
C ASP A 267 16.36 15.24 -3.53
N THR A 268 16.48 15.10 -4.85
CA THR A 268 17.22 14.01 -5.49
C THR A 268 18.70 14.03 -5.12
N PHE A 269 19.34 15.21 -5.12
CA PHE A 269 20.75 15.34 -4.71
C PHE A 269 20.97 14.80 -3.30
N TYR A 270 20.16 15.21 -2.32
CA TYR A 270 20.28 14.71 -0.94
C TYR A 270 20.03 13.21 -0.82
N THR A 271 19.07 12.68 -1.57
CA THR A 271 18.79 11.23 -1.56
C THR A 271 19.97 10.43 -2.13
N LEU A 272 20.56 10.90 -3.22
CA LEU A 272 21.75 10.26 -3.81
C LEU A 272 22.96 10.35 -2.89
N THR A 273 23.17 11.49 -2.21
CA THR A 273 24.20 11.60 -1.18
C THR A 273 23.98 10.59 -0.06
N ALA A 274 22.74 10.37 0.36
CA ALA A 274 22.43 9.36 1.39
C ALA A 274 22.77 7.93 0.94
N PHE A 275 22.56 7.59 -0.35
CA PHE A 275 22.91 6.28 -0.90
C PHE A 275 24.40 6.06 -1.18
N ASN A 276 25.19 7.13 -1.23
CA ASN A 276 26.61 7.10 -1.60
C ASN A 276 27.55 7.24 -0.39
N ASN A 277 27.09 6.89 0.81
CA ASN A 277 27.95 6.79 2.00
C ASN A 277 28.53 5.39 2.16
#